data_AF-A0A8C6WN24-F1
#
_entry.id   AF-A0A8C6WN24-F1
#
_cell.length_a   1.000
_cell.length_b   1.000
_cell.length_c   1.000
_cell.angle_alpha   90.00
_cell.angle_beta   90.00
_cell.angle_gamma   90.00
#
_symmetry.space_group_name_H-M   'P 1'
#
loop_
_entity.id
_entity.type
_entity.pdbx_description
1 polymer ?
#
loop_
_entity_poly.entity_id
_entity_poly.type
_entity_poly.pdbx_seq_one_letter_code
_entity_poly.pdbx_strand_id
1 'polypeptide(L)'
;IRILVCFMAAGKEAMQLMQSLNKLETPEKKLEAVIKKHAELLEEHRSDQKQLKLLQKKLLQVMKEKETLQGEHSRAVLARSKLEGLCRELQRHNKTLKEETLQRCREDDLKRKEITSHFQGTLGEIQAQIEEHSSRNTRLCQENSSLAEKLKGIITQYDAREANLEKVFKHRDLKEKLLETKLSQANLLLQEAQDKHKLERELLLKQTEQEVDMRTQLDMYSRKFNEFQGTVSKSNSVYTGFKQDMDKMSKKMRKLEKECQSWKTRFDNCNKNLVETVTDVSLC
;
A
#
# COMPACT_ATOMS: atom_id res chain seq x y z
N ILE A 1 137.22 -14.04 32.15
CA ILE A 1 137.42 -12.56 32.08
C ILE A 1 137.47 -11.93 33.47
N ARG A 2 136.41 -11.95 34.29
CA ARG A 2 136.42 -11.36 35.66
C ARG A 2 137.56 -11.86 36.58
N ILE A 3 137.81 -13.17 36.62
CA ILE A 3 138.89 -13.76 37.43
C ILE A 3 140.27 -13.24 36.98
N LEU A 4 140.48 -13.16 35.66
CA LEU A 4 141.73 -12.66 35.06
C LEU A 4 141.96 -11.18 35.42
N VAL A 5 140.90 -10.37 35.45
CA VAL A 5 140.95 -8.94 35.82
C VAL A 5 141.28 -8.76 37.30
N CYS A 6 140.66 -9.55 38.20
CA CYS A 6 141.01 -9.52 39.62
C CYS A 6 142.46 -9.94 39.87
N PHE A 7 142.94 -10.98 39.17
CA PHE A 7 144.31 -11.46 39.31
C PHE A 7 145.35 -10.43 38.85
N MET A 8 145.09 -9.75 37.72
CA MET A 8 145.94 -8.66 37.23
C MET A 8 145.92 -7.43 38.15
N ALA A 9 144.78 -7.06 38.72
CA ALA A 9 144.66 -5.96 39.67
C ALA A 9 145.45 -6.23 40.97
N ALA A 10 145.28 -7.41 41.56
CA ALA A 10 146.03 -7.83 42.75
C ALA A 10 147.55 -7.87 42.50
N GLY A 11 147.98 -8.35 41.33
CA GLY A 11 149.39 -8.35 40.93
C GLY A 11 150.00 -6.94 40.82
N LYS A 12 149.23 -5.97 40.33
CA LYS A 12 149.67 -4.57 40.20
C LYS A 12 149.81 -3.88 41.56
N GLU A 13 148.88 -4.12 42.48
CA GLU A 13 148.92 -3.58 43.85
C GLU A 13 150.07 -4.17 44.67
N ALA A 14 150.33 -5.47 44.54
CA ALA A 14 151.46 -6.13 45.19
C ALA A 14 152.81 -5.53 44.73
N MET A 15 152.95 -5.23 43.43
CA MET A 15 154.16 -4.60 42.88
C MET A 15 154.34 -3.17 43.38
N GLN A 16 153.27 -2.38 43.51
CA GLN A 16 153.32 -1.02 44.07
C GLN A 16 153.70 -1.02 45.56
N LEU A 17 153.20 -1.99 46.33
CA LEU A 17 153.56 -2.16 47.74
C LEU A 17 155.04 -2.54 47.91
N MET A 18 155.56 -3.46 47.10
CA MET A 18 156.99 -3.79 47.14
C MET A 18 157.88 -2.58 46.80
N GLN A 19 157.49 -1.76 45.83
CA GLN A 19 158.22 -0.55 45.46
C GLN A 19 158.21 0.52 46.57
N SER A 20 157.14 0.65 47.35
CA SER A 20 157.08 1.59 48.47
C SER A 20 157.89 1.09 49.68
N LEU A 21 157.90 -0.22 49.94
CA LEU A 21 158.68 -0.83 51.02
C LEU A 21 160.20 -0.75 50.76
N ASN A 22 160.64 -0.85 49.50
CA ASN A 22 162.07 -0.74 49.15
C ASN A 22 162.67 0.66 49.40
N LYS A 23 161.84 1.69 49.57
CA LYS A 23 162.28 3.08 49.87
C LYS A 23 162.54 3.33 51.36
N LEU A 24 162.32 2.34 52.21
CA LEU A 24 162.49 2.44 53.67
C LEU A 24 163.79 1.74 54.08
N GLU A 25 164.68 2.45 54.78
CA GLU A 25 166.04 1.99 55.09
C GLU A 25 166.11 1.00 56.25
N THR A 26 165.13 1.01 57.15
CA THR A 26 165.11 0.12 58.33
C THR A 26 163.99 -0.92 58.26
N PRO A 27 164.24 -2.17 58.70
CA PRO A 27 163.22 -3.21 58.73
C PRO A 27 162.00 -2.82 59.58
N GLU A 28 162.19 -2.03 60.65
CA GLU A 28 161.12 -1.54 61.51
C GLU A 28 160.15 -0.61 60.74
N LYS A 29 160.66 0.28 59.89
CA LYS A 29 159.82 1.17 59.05
C LYS A 29 159.04 0.40 57.99
N LYS A 30 159.65 -0.65 57.39
CA LYS A 30 158.95 -1.54 56.45
C LYS A 30 157.81 -2.29 57.15
N LEU A 31 158.06 -2.78 58.36
CA LEU A 31 157.04 -3.45 59.18
C LEU A 31 155.89 -2.50 59.52
N GLU A 32 156.20 -1.27 59.94
CA GLU A 32 155.19 -0.25 60.25
C GLU A 32 154.33 0.11 59.02
N ALA A 33 154.93 0.25 57.84
CA ALA A 33 154.20 0.50 56.59
C ALA A 33 153.28 -0.67 56.19
N VAL A 34 153.72 -1.92 56.38
CA VAL A 34 152.88 -3.11 56.15
C VAL A 34 151.73 -3.16 57.16
N ILE A 35 151.99 -2.90 58.44
CA ILE A 35 150.96 -2.87 59.49
C ILE A 35 149.91 -1.79 59.17
N LYS A 36 150.34 -0.59 58.78
CA LYS A 36 149.44 0.50 58.38
C LYS A 36 148.59 0.10 57.18
N LYS A 37 149.20 -0.46 56.13
CA LYS A 37 148.46 -0.90 54.95
C LYS A 37 147.46 -2.02 55.27
N HIS A 38 147.85 -2.94 56.16
CA HIS A 38 146.96 -3.99 56.63
C HIS A 38 145.78 -3.45 57.45
N ALA A 39 146.02 -2.44 58.29
CA ALA A 39 144.95 -1.75 59.04
C ALA A 39 143.97 -1.02 58.10
N GLU A 40 144.47 -0.30 57.09
CA GLU A 40 143.65 0.35 56.06
C GLU A 40 142.78 -0.67 55.29
N LEU A 41 143.37 -1.78 54.85
CA LEU A 41 142.63 -2.86 54.17
C LEU A 41 141.59 -3.52 55.08
N LEU A 42 141.88 -3.67 56.38
CA LEU A 42 140.93 -4.20 57.35
C LEU A 42 139.75 -3.24 57.57
N GLU A 43 140.00 -1.93 57.59
CA GLU A 43 138.95 -0.91 57.66
C GLU A 43 138.08 -0.87 56.40
N GLU A 44 138.69 -0.94 55.21
CA GLU A 44 138.00 -1.04 53.93
C GLU A 44 137.13 -2.30 53.87
N HIS A 45 137.68 -3.47 54.21
CA HIS A 45 136.92 -4.71 54.30
C HIS A 45 135.75 -4.61 55.30
N ARG A 46 135.95 -3.97 56.46
CA ARG A 46 134.86 -3.73 57.43
C ARG A 46 133.80 -2.78 56.86
N SER A 47 134.18 -1.77 56.09
CA SER A 47 133.27 -0.84 55.39
C SER A 47 132.46 -1.58 54.33
N ASP A 48 133.11 -2.34 53.46
CA ASP A 48 132.49 -3.14 52.41
C ASP A 48 131.55 -4.20 52.98
N GLN A 49 131.94 -4.86 54.08
CA GLN A 49 131.08 -5.82 54.76
C GLN A 49 129.81 -5.15 55.31
N LYS A 50 129.90 -3.92 55.82
CA LYS A 50 128.72 -3.13 56.23
C LYS A 50 127.85 -2.76 55.02
N GLN A 51 128.47 -2.31 53.93
CA GLN A 51 127.76 -1.98 52.69
C GLN A 51 127.06 -3.21 52.09
N LEU A 52 127.73 -4.37 52.06
CA LEU A 52 127.17 -5.63 51.57
C LEU A 52 125.93 -6.02 52.39
N LYS A 53 126.00 -5.95 53.72
CA LYS A 53 124.84 -6.21 54.60
C LYS A 53 123.68 -5.24 54.33
N LEU A 54 123.98 -3.95 54.08
CA LEU A 54 122.97 -2.96 53.72
C LEU A 54 122.32 -3.27 52.36
N LEU A 55 123.12 -3.61 51.35
CA LEU A 55 122.64 -3.98 50.02
C LEU A 55 121.82 -5.27 50.05
N GLN A 56 122.21 -6.27 50.84
CA GLN A 56 121.42 -7.49 51.05
C GLN A 56 120.06 -7.19 51.66
N LYS A 57 119.98 -6.31 52.68
CA LYS A 57 118.70 -5.87 53.25
C LYS A 57 117.82 -5.16 52.22
N LYS A 58 118.41 -4.25 51.42
CA LYS A 58 117.70 -3.55 50.34
C LYS A 58 117.19 -4.53 49.28
N LEU A 59 117.99 -5.52 48.90
CA LEU A 59 117.59 -6.54 47.94
C LEU A 59 116.37 -7.33 48.44
N LEU A 60 116.38 -7.78 49.70
CA LEU A 60 115.24 -8.49 50.30
C LEU A 60 113.99 -7.61 50.36
N GLN A 61 114.14 -6.33 50.69
CA GLN A 61 113.03 -5.38 50.68
C GLN A 61 112.43 -5.22 49.29
N VAL A 62 113.26 -4.98 48.27
CA VAL A 62 112.81 -4.84 46.88
C VAL A 62 112.16 -6.13 46.36
N MET A 63 112.68 -7.29 46.75
CA MET A 63 112.05 -8.58 46.39
C MET A 63 110.64 -8.69 46.99
N LYS A 64 110.46 -8.32 48.26
CA LYS A 64 109.15 -8.32 48.91
C LYS A 64 108.19 -7.31 48.27
N GLU A 65 108.66 -6.11 47.97
CA GLU A 65 107.88 -5.08 47.27
C GLU A 65 107.44 -5.53 45.88
N LYS A 66 108.33 -6.22 45.15
CA LYS A 66 108.01 -6.82 43.84
C LYS A 66 106.89 -7.85 43.96
N GLU A 67 106.96 -8.74 44.94
CA GLU A 67 105.92 -9.76 45.18
C GLU A 67 104.57 -9.10 45.53
N THR A 68 104.57 -8.07 46.38
CA THR A 68 103.34 -7.34 46.72
C THR A 68 102.73 -6.65 45.51
N LEU A 69 103.55 -5.97 44.70
CA LEU A 69 103.09 -5.28 43.48
C LEU A 69 102.58 -6.28 42.43
N GLN A 70 103.21 -7.45 42.31
CA GLN A 70 102.75 -8.50 41.41
C GLN A 70 101.37 -9.06 41.83
N GLY A 71 101.15 -9.23 43.13
CA GLY A 71 99.85 -9.63 43.68
C GLY A 71 98.77 -8.56 43.47
N GLU A 72 99.10 -7.29 43.65
CA GLU A 72 98.21 -6.16 43.36
C GLU A 72 97.87 -6.06 41.88
N HIS A 73 98.86 -6.19 40.99
CA HIS A 73 98.65 -6.19 39.55
C HIS A 73 97.71 -7.31 39.11
N SER A 74 97.93 -8.53 39.62
CA SER A 74 97.07 -9.69 39.30
C SER A 74 95.61 -9.45 39.73
N ARG A 75 95.41 -8.87 40.94
CA ARG A 75 94.07 -8.49 41.42
C ARG A 75 93.42 -7.40 40.56
N ALA A 76 94.19 -6.39 40.16
CA ALA A 76 93.71 -5.31 39.30
C ALA A 76 93.28 -5.82 37.92
N VAL A 77 94.01 -6.77 37.33
CA VAL A 77 93.66 -7.39 36.04
C VAL A 77 92.33 -8.14 36.12
N LEU A 78 92.11 -8.92 37.19
CA LEU A 78 90.84 -9.63 37.40
C LEU A 78 89.66 -8.66 37.60
N ALA A 79 89.86 -7.61 38.40
CA ALA A 79 88.85 -6.57 38.59
C ALA A 79 88.50 -5.86 37.28
N ARG A 80 89.51 -5.53 36.45
CA ARG A 80 89.31 -4.95 35.12
C ARG A 80 88.50 -5.88 34.22
N SER A 81 88.86 -7.16 34.14
CA SER A 81 88.13 -8.14 33.32
C SER A 81 86.67 -8.28 33.76
N LYS A 82 86.39 -8.23 35.08
CA LYS A 82 85.02 -8.29 35.61
C LYS A 82 84.22 -7.04 35.24
N LEU A 83 84.81 -5.86 35.37
CA LEU A 83 84.19 -4.60 34.97
C LEU A 83 83.91 -4.54 33.47
N GLU A 84 84.85 -4.98 32.63
CA GLU A 84 84.64 -5.06 31.18
C GLU A 84 83.48 -6.01 30.82
N GLY A 85 83.35 -7.15 31.51
CA GLY A 85 82.22 -8.06 31.37
C GLY A 85 80.88 -7.38 31.71
N LEU A 86 80.80 -6.76 32.90
CA LEU A 86 79.60 -6.05 33.34
C LEU A 86 79.23 -4.89 32.40
N CYS A 87 80.21 -4.14 31.88
CA CYS A 87 79.97 -3.08 30.90
C CYS A 87 79.37 -3.64 29.60
N ARG A 88 79.85 -4.78 29.11
CA ARG A 88 79.29 -5.44 27.91
C ARG A 88 77.87 -5.94 28.15
N GLU A 89 77.60 -6.55 29.30
CA GLU A 89 76.26 -7.01 29.67
C GLU A 89 75.29 -5.84 29.81
N LEU A 90 75.71 -4.76 30.49
CA LEU A 90 74.91 -3.56 30.63
C LEU A 90 74.60 -2.92 29.28
N GLN A 91 75.57 -2.88 28.36
CA GLN A 91 75.36 -2.39 26.99
C GLN A 91 74.36 -3.26 26.21
N ARG A 92 74.46 -4.60 26.33
CA ARG A 92 73.50 -5.53 25.72
C ARG A 92 72.09 -5.32 26.27
N HIS A 93 71.93 -5.28 27.59
CA HIS A 93 70.63 -5.02 28.23
C HIS A 93 70.03 -3.68 27.81
N ASN A 94 70.82 -2.61 27.76
CA ASN A 94 70.34 -1.31 27.28
C ASN A 94 69.90 -1.36 25.82
N LYS A 95 70.59 -2.11 24.96
CA LYS A 95 70.20 -2.27 23.56
C LYS A 95 68.87 -3.04 23.45
N THR A 96 68.75 -4.18 24.12
CA THR A 96 67.52 -4.98 24.15
C THR A 96 66.34 -4.18 24.71
N LEU A 97 66.53 -3.45 25.82
CA LEU A 97 65.47 -2.65 26.41
C LEU A 97 64.98 -1.54 25.47
N LYS A 98 65.89 -0.91 24.72
CA LYS A 98 65.52 0.09 23.69
C LYS A 98 64.71 -0.54 22.56
N GLU A 99 65.14 -1.71 22.07
CA GLU A 99 64.44 -2.44 21.01
C GLU A 99 63.04 -2.89 21.46
N GLU A 100 62.92 -3.48 22.65
CA GLU A 100 61.63 -3.88 23.23
C GLU A 100 60.71 -2.69 23.48
N THR A 101 61.24 -1.57 23.96
CA THR A 101 60.43 -0.37 24.20
C THR A 101 59.93 0.22 22.88
N LEU A 102 60.78 0.25 21.85
CA LEU A 102 60.37 0.69 20.52
C LEU A 102 59.33 -0.24 19.90
N GLN A 103 59.50 -1.55 20.08
CA GLN A 103 58.56 -2.56 19.59
C GLN A 103 57.21 -2.45 20.30
N ARG A 104 57.18 -2.33 21.63
CA ARG A 104 55.94 -2.09 22.39
C ARG A 104 55.23 -0.82 21.93
N CYS A 105 55.97 0.26 21.70
CA CYS A 105 55.39 1.52 21.22
C CYS A 105 54.71 1.34 19.85
N ARG A 106 55.34 0.60 18.93
CA ARG A 106 54.75 0.27 17.61
C ARG A 106 53.49 -0.58 17.73
N GLU A 107 53.51 -1.60 18.59
CA GLU A 107 52.36 -2.49 18.81
C GLU A 107 51.18 -1.73 19.42
N ASP A 108 51.42 -0.87 20.40
CA ASP A 108 50.38 -0.04 21.01
C ASP A 108 49.79 0.97 20.00
N ASP A 109 50.63 1.56 19.15
CA ASP A 109 50.16 2.46 18.09
C ASP A 109 49.35 1.72 17.01
N LEU A 110 49.71 0.48 16.67
CA LEU A 110 48.93 -0.36 15.76
C LEU A 110 47.57 -0.72 16.37
N LYS A 111 47.55 -1.15 17.64
CA LYS A 111 46.29 -1.45 18.36
C LYS A 111 45.40 -0.22 18.44
N ARG A 112 45.96 0.96 18.74
CA ARG A 112 45.21 2.22 18.73
C ARG A 112 44.57 2.48 17.37
N LYS A 113 45.35 2.36 16.28
CA LYS A 113 44.84 2.56 14.91
C LYS A 113 43.74 1.56 14.55
N GLU A 114 43.93 0.29 14.89
CA GLU A 114 42.93 -0.76 14.67
C GLU A 114 41.63 -0.46 15.42
N ILE A 115 41.72 -0.14 16.71
CA ILE A 115 40.56 0.22 17.54
C ILE A 115 39.86 1.46 16.96
N THR A 116 40.61 2.52 16.62
CA THR A 116 40.03 3.73 16.01
C THR A 116 39.34 3.42 14.68
N SER A 117 39.98 2.64 13.82
CA SER A 117 39.41 2.24 12.52
C SER A 117 38.14 1.41 12.70
N HIS A 118 38.13 0.48 13.65
CA HIS A 118 36.96 -0.34 13.96
C HIS A 118 35.81 0.55 14.46
N PHE A 119 36.06 1.44 15.43
CA PHE A 119 35.03 2.36 15.92
C PHE A 119 34.50 3.29 14.84
N GLN A 120 35.36 3.82 13.97
CA GLN A 120 34.93 4.65 12.84
C GLN A 120 34.10 3.85 11.83
N GLY A 121 34.49 2.60 11.54
CA GLY A 121 33.72 1.69 10.68
C GLY A 121 32.33 1.42 11.24
N THR A 122 32.24 1.01 12.52
CA THR A 122 30.96 0.75 13.19
C THR A 122 30.07 2.00 13.25
N LEU A 123 30.63 3.18 13.52
CA LEU A 123 29.87 4.43 13.48
C LEU A 123 29.34 4.72 12.07
N GLY A 124 30.14 4.48 11.03
CA GLY A 124 29.71 4.60 9.64
C GLY A 124 28.58 3.64 9.28
N GLU A 125 28.64 2.39 9.74
CA GLU A 125 27.57 1.40 9.54
C GLU A 125 26.28 1.80 10.26
N ILE A 126 26.36 2.27 11.51
CA ILE A 126 25.20 2.77 12.26
C ILE A 126 24.58 3.98 11.53
N GLN A 127 25.40 4.90 11.05
CA GLN A 127 24.91 6.07 10.32
C GLN A 127 24.23 5.67 9.01
N ALA A 128 24.81 4.73 8.25
CA ALA A 128 24.20 4.19 7.04
C ALA A 128 22.85 3.53 7.33
N GLN A 129 22.72 2.76 8.43
CA GLN A 129 21.45 2.17 8.83
C GLN A 129 20.40 3.21 9.21
N ILE A 130 20.80 4.28 9.92
CA ILE A 130 19.89 5.39 10.26
C ILE A 130 19.39 6.08 8.99
N GLU A 131 20.27 6.36 8.03
CA GLU A 131 19.92 6.97 6.74
C GLU A 131 19.01 6.07 5.91
N GLU A 132 19.28 4.76 5.86
CA GLU A 132 18.42 3.78 5.18
C GLU A 132 17.04 3.72 5.82
N HIS A 133 16.96 3.66 7.15
CA HIS A 133 15.69 3.60 7.89
C HIS A 133 14.90 4.90 7.73
N SER A 134 15.56 6.05 7.75
CA SER A 134 14.95 7.36 7.47
C SER A 134 14.36 7.41 6.06
N SER A 135 15.16 7.04 5.05
CA SER A 135 14.75 6.92 3.64
C SER A 135 13.53 6.01 3.47
N ARG A 136 13.57 4.81 4.07
CA ARG A 136 12.46 3.85 4.05
C ARG A 136 11.19 4.45 4.69
N ASN A 137 11.33 5.13 5.82
CA ASN A 137 10.20 5.77 6.50
C ASN A 137 9.59 6.89 5.62
N THR A 138 10.42 7.72 4.99
CA THR A 138 9.93 8.74 4.04
C THR A 138 9.17 8.12 2.88
N ARG A 139 9.64 7.01 2.31
CA ARG A 139 8.92 6.29 1.24
C ARG A 139 7.57 5.77 1.71
N LEU A 140 7.51 5.14 2.89
CA LEU A 140 6.26 4.65 3.46
C LEU A 140 5.26 5.78 3.72
N CYS A 141 5.71 6.94 4.20
CA CYS A 141 4.86 8.12 4.33
C CYS A 141 4.29 8.57 2.98
N GLN A 142 5.12 8.63 1.93
CA GLN A 142 4.69 8.99 0.57
C GLN A 142 3.69 7.99 -0.01
N GLU A 143 3.95 6.68 0.16
CA GLU A 143 3.04 5.62 -0.28
C GLU A 143 1.69 5.70 0.45
N ASN A 144 1.71 5.91 1.77
CA ASN A 144 0.49 6.09 2.55
C ASN A 144 -0.30 7.32 2.11
N SER A 145 0.36 8.45 1.85
CA SER A 145 -0.30 9.64 1.29
C SER A 145 -0.89 9.38 -0.09
N SER A 146 -0.18 8.65 -0.97
CA SER A 146 -0.69 8.27 -2.29
C SER A 146 -1.92 7.36 -2.19
N LEU A 147 -1.89 6.38 -1.28
CA LEU A 147 -3.01 5.47 -1.04
C LEU A 147 -4.23 6.22 -0.47
N ALA A 148 -4.01 7.14 0.48
CA ALA A 148 -5.08 7.98 1.02
C ALA A 148 -5.75 8.83 -0.07
N GLU A 149 -4.96 9.44 -0.97
CA GLU A 149 -5.52 10.20 -2.11
C GLU A 149 -6.26 9.31 -3.10
N LYS A 150 -5.78 8.08 -3.38
CA LYS A 150 -6.52 7.11 -4.20
C LYS A 150 -7.86 6.74 -3.58
N LEU A 151 -7.88 6.45 -2.27
CA LEU A 151 -9.12 6.14 -1.54
C LEU A 151 -10.10 7.31 -1.58
N LYS A 152 -9.62 8.53 -1.33
CA LYS A 152 -10.42 9.76 -1.43
C LYS A 152 -11.01 9.96 -2.83
N GLY A 153 -10.21 9.67 -3.87
CA GLY A 153 -10.66 9.70 -5.27
C GLY A 153 -11.78 8.69 -5.54
N ILE A 154 -11.66 7.46 -5.02
CA ILE A 154 -12.70 6.43 -5.12
C ILE A 154 -13.98 6.89 -4.41
N ILE A 155 -13.89 7.39 -3.18
CA ILE A 155 -15.05 7.90 -2.43
C ILE A 155 -15.76 8.99 -3.24
N THR A 156 -15.02 9.96 -3.76
CA THR A 156 -15.60 11.05 -4.56
C THR A 156 -16.30 10.55 -5.83
N GLN A 157 -15.76 9.51 -6.49
CA GLN A 157 -16.41 8.87 -7.64
C GLN A 157 -17.69 8.15 -7.23
N TYR A 158 -17.71 7.47 -6.08
CA TYR A 158 -18.90 6.82 -5.55
C TYR A 158 -19.99 7.83 -5.21
N ASP A 159 -19.66 8.92 -4.51
CA ASP A 159 -20.59 9.99 -4.18
C ASP A 159 -21.22 10.59 -5.46
N ALA A 160 -20.40 10.83 -6.48
CA ALA A 160 -20.87 11.33 -7.78
C ALA A 160 -21.80 10.33 -8.48
N ARG A 161 -21.48 9.03 -8.41
CA ARG A 161 -22.30 7.95 -8.97
C ARG A 161 -23.64 7.83 -8.23
N GLU A 162 -23.63 7.91 -6.91
CA GLU A 162 -24.84 7.84 -6.08
C GLU A 162 -25.76 9.05 -6.36
N ALA A 163 -25.20 10.26 -6.42
CA ALA A 163 -25.94 11.45 -6.82
C ALA A 163 -26.54 11.35 -8.23
N ASN A 164 -25.87 10.66 -9.16
CA ASN A 164 -26.42 10.40 -10.49
C ASN A 164 -27.56 9.38 -10.45
N LEU A 165 -27.41 8.29 -9.69
CA LEU A 165 -28.47 7.29 -9.52
C LEU A 165 -29.73 7.92 -8.89
N GLU A 166 -29.56 8.76 -7.89
CA GLU A 166 -30.64 9.52 -7.25
C GLU A 166 -31.42 10.38 -8.29
N LYS A 167 -30.71 11.02 -9.22
CA LYS A 167 -31.35 11.76 -10.33
C LYS A 167 -32.11 10.83 -11.28
N VAL A 168 -31.54 9.67 -11.60
CA VAL A 168 -32.19 8.67 -12.47
C VAL A 168 -33.47 8.13 -11.81
N PHE A 169 -33.45 7.84 -10.51
CA PHE A 169 -34.63 7.42 -9.77
C PHE A 169 -35.72 8.50 -9.79
N LYS A 170 -35.37 9.75 -9.46
CA LYS A 170 -36.32 10.88 -9.54
C LYS A 170 -36.91 11.05 -10.94
N HIS A 171 -36.09 10.92 -11.98
CA HIS A 171 -36.58 11.00 -13.36
C HIS A 171 -37.56 9.85 -13.69
N ARG A 172 -37.24 8.62 -13.27
CA ARG A 172 -38.11 7.45 -13.45
C ARG A 172 -39.45 7.64 -12.72
N ASP A 173 -39.44 8.05 -11.46
CA ASP A 173 -40.65 8.27 -10.66
C ASP A 173 -41.56 9.33 -11.28
N LEU A 174 -40.97 10.44 -11.77
CA LEU A 174 -41.71 11.48 -12.49
C LEU A 174 -42.33 10.95 -13.78
N LYS A 175 -41.60 10.10 -14.52
CA LYS A 175 -42.09 9.47 -15.75
C LYS A 175 -43.23 8.50 -15.46
N GLU A 176 -43.14 7.72 -14.38
CA GLU A 176 -44.19 6.80 -13.94
C GLU A 176 -45.46 7.56 -13.55
N LYS A 177 -45.36 8.59 -12.69
CA LYS A 177 -46.48 9.48 -12.34
C LYS A 177 -47.13 10.14 -13.56
N LEU A 178 -46.33 10.55 -14.54
CA LEU A 178 -46.85 11.12 -15.79
C LEU A 178 -47.66 10.10 -16.59
N LEU A 179 -47.18 8.85 -16.68
CA LEU A 179 -47.89 7.77 -17.37
C LEU A 179 -49.18 7.39 -16.64
N GLU A 180 -49.14 7.27 -15.31
CA GLU A 180 -50.33 7.01 -14.48
C GLU A 180 -51.38 8.12 -14.66
N THR A 181 -50.96 9.38 -14.65
CA THR A 181 -51.86 10.53 -14.86
C THR A 181 -52.49 10.48 -16.26
N LYS A 182 -51.69 10.20 -17.30
CA LYS A 182 -52.21 10.05 -18.67
C LYS A 182 -53.18 8.88 -18.81
N LEU A 183 -52.88 7.75 -18.16
CA LEU A 183 -53.76 6.58 -18.14
C LEU A 183 -55.08 6.89 -17.44
N SER A 184 -55.03 7.55 -16.27
CA SER A 184 -56.21 7.99 -15.52
C SER A 184 -57.07 8.95 -16.36
N GLN A 185 -56.46 9.93 -17.01
CA GLN A 185 -57.14 10.85 -17.92
C GLN A 185 -57.82 10.11 -19.09
N ALA A 186 -57.12 9.16 -19.72
CA ALA A 186 -57.67 8.37 -20.83
C ALA A 186 -58.85 7.49 -20.38
N ASN A 187 -58.75 6.87 -19.19
CA ASN A 187 -59.84 6.10 -18.60
C ASN A 187 -61.06 6.97 -18.30
N LEU A 188 -60.86 8.19 -17.82
CA LEU A 188 -61.95 9.13 -17.52
C LEU A 188 -62.67 9.56 -18.81
N LEU A 189 -61.93 9.91 -19.86
CA LEU A 189 -62.50 10.21 -21.18
C LEU A 189 -63.23 9.00 -21.78
N LEU A 190 -62.70 7.79 -21.62
CA LEU A 190 -63.35 6.57 -22.06
C LEU A 190 -64.67 6.34 -21.30
N GLN A 191 -64.67 6.55 -19.99
CA GLN A 191 -65.86 6.42 -19.15
C GLN A 191 -66.94 7.45 -19.55
N GLU A 192 -66.57 8.71 -19.74
CA GLU A 192 -67.46 9.77 -20.23
C GLU A 192 -68.06 9.41 -21.60
N ALA A 193 -67.25 8.89 -22.53
CA ALA A 193 -67.71 8.45 -23.84
C ALA A 193 -68.65 7.24 -23.73
N GLN A 194 -68.36 6.27 -22.85
CA GLN A 194 -69.22 5.12 -22.59
C GLN A 194 -70.57 5.55 -21.99
N ASP A 195 -70.56 6.47 -21.04
CA ASP A 195 -71.78 6.94 -20.38
C ASP A 195 -72.65 7.79 -21.33
N LYS A 196 -72.02 8.62 -22.17
CA LYS A 196 -72.71 9.31 -23.28
C LYS A 196 -73.33 8.32 -24.26
N HIS A 197 -72.56 7.31 -24.69
CA HIS A 197 -73.06 6.27 -25.60
C HIS A 197 -74.22 5.47 -24.99
N LYS A 198 -74.16 5.13 -23.69
CA LYS A 198 -75.28 4.49 -22.99
C LYS A 198 -76.53 5.35 -23.01
N LEU A 199 -76.40 6.65 -22.70
CA LEU A 199 -77.52 7.58 -22.71
C LEU A 199 -78.14 7.73 -24.11
N GLU A 200 -77.30 7.88 -25.14
CA GLU A 200 -77.74 7.93 -26.54
C GLU A 200 -78.47 6.64 -26.94
N ARG A 201 -77.96 5.47 -26.54
CA ARG A 201 -78.58 4.17 -26.78
C ARG A 201 -79.94 4.05 -26.09
N GLU A 202 -80.07 4.50 -24.84
CA GLU A 202 -81.35 4.49 -24.11
C GLU A 202 -82.38 5.42 -24.75
N LEU A 203 -81.97 6.60 -25.21
CA LEU A 203 -82.85 7.53 -25.93
C LEU A 203 -83.33 6.95 -27.26
N LEU A 204 -82.43 6.36 -28.04
CA LEU A 204 -82.77 5.68 -29.29
C LEU A 204 -83.73 4.50 -29.06
N LEU A 205 -83.51 3.72 -28.00
CA LEU A 205 -84.39 2.60 -27.64
C LEU A 205 -85.81 3.10 -27.34
N LYS A 206 -85.94 4.15 -26.50
CA LYS A 206 -87.24 4.77 -26.19
C LYS A 206 -87.94 5.33 -27.44
N GLN A 207 -87.20 5.98 -28.33
CA GLN A 207 -87.75 6.47 -29.60
C GLN A 207 -88.24 5.31 -30.49
N THR A 208 -87.50 4.21 -30.53
CA THR A 208 -87.87 3.01 -31.30
C THR A 208 -89.10 2.34 -30.71
N GLU A 209 -89.20 2.22 -29.38
CA GLU A 209 -90.40 1.72 -28.69
C GLU A 209 -91.62 2.58 -29.01
N GLN A 210 -91.47 3.92 -28.91
CA GLN A 210 -92.56 4.84 -29.24
C GLN A 210 -92.96 4.77 -30.73
N GLU A 211 -92.00 4.60 -31.65
CA GLU A 211 -92.28 4.38 -33.07
C GLU A 211 -93.09 3.10 -33.28
N VAL A 212 -92.67 1.98 -32.68
CA VAL A 212 -93.37 0.70 -32.75
C VAL A 212 -94.79 0.81 -32.19
N ASP A 213 -94.97 1.49 -31.05
CA ASP A 213 -96.29 1.72 -30.45
C ASP A 213 -97.19 2.54 -31.38
N MET A 214 -96.68 3.65 -31.93
CA MET A 214 -97.43 4.48 -32.89
C MET A 214 -97.76 3.70 -34.16
N ARG A 215 -96.83 2.88 -34.66
CA ARG A 215 -97.04 2.04 -35.84
C ARG A 215 -98.09 0.97 -35.59
N THR A 216 -98.11 0.39 -34.39
CA THR A 216 -99.13 -0.56 -33.94
C THR A 216 -100.50 0.12 -33.85
N GLN A 217 -100.57 1.35 -33.33
CA GLN A 217 -101.81 2.14 -33.34
C GLN A 217 -102.29 2.45 -34.76
N LEU A 218 -101.39 2.85 -35.66
CA LEU A 218 -101.71 3.08 -37.07
C LEU A 218 -102.24 1.81 -37.75
N ASP A 219 -101.63 0.65 -37.50
CA ASP A 219 -102.11 -0.64 -38.01
C ASP A 219 -103.49 -0.99 -37.46
N MET A 220 -103.71 -0.80 -36.16
CA MET A 220 -105.03 -0.95 -35.51
C MET A 220 -106.09 -0.05 -36.14
N TYR A 221 -105.79 1.24 -36.33
CA TYR A 221 -106.71 2.16 -36.98
C TYR A 221 -106.94 1.82 -38.46
N SER A 222 -105.91 1.36 -39.17
CA SER A 222 -106.03 0.87 -40.54
C SER A 222 -106.97 -0.33 -40.63
N ARG A 223 -106.83 -1.32 -39.73
CA ARG A 223 -107.75 -2.47 -39.64
C ARG A 223 -109.19 -2.03 -39.36
N LYS A 224 -109.40 -1.14 -38.38
CA LYS A 224 -110.74 -0.58 -38.09
C LYS A 224 -111.32 0.16 -39.29
N PHE A 225 -110.51 0.92 -40.02
CA PHE A 225 -110.95 1.61 -41.22
C PHE A 225 -111.35 0.63 -42.32
N ASN A 226 -110.57 -0.44 -42.54
CA ASN A 226 -110.90 -1.51 -43.48
C ASN A 226 -112.20 -2.24 -43.08
N GLU A 227 -112.43 -2.51 -41.79
CA GLU A 227 -113.68 -3.06 -41.29
C GLU A 227 -114.87 -2.11 -41.52
N PHE A 228 -114.69 -0.82 -41.26
CA PHE A 228 -115.71 0.20 -41.51
C PHE A 228 -116.03 0.29 -43.00
N GLN A 229 -115.01 0.32 -43.86
CA GLN A 229 -115.16 0.29 -45.31
C GLN A 229 -115.84 -0.99 -45.78
N GLY A 230 -115.47 -2.14 -45.23
CA GLY A 230 -116.12 -3.42 -45.49
C GLY A 230 -117.60 -3.40 -45.09
N THR A 231 -117.93 -2.83 -43.94
CA THR A 231 -119.30 -2.65 -43.46
C THR A 231 -120.10 -1.71 -44.35
N VAL A 232 -119.50 -0.58 -44.77
CA VAL A 232 -120.11 0.36 -45.72
C VAL A 232 -120.37 -0.31 -47.06
N SER A 233 -119.40 -1.08 -47.59
CA SER A 233 -119.56 -1.81 -48.84
C SER A 233 -120.69 -2.85 -48.75
N LYS A 234 -120.77 -3.58 -47.64
CA LYS A 234 -121.83 -4.55 -47.35
C LYS A 234 -123.20 -3.87 -47.21
N SER A 235 -123.25 -2.73 -46.50
CA SER A 235 -124.46 -1.89 -46.38
C SER A 235 -124.91 -1.37 -47.74
N ASN A 236 -123.99 -0.90 -48.59
CA ASN A 236 -124.30 -0.43 -49.93
C ASN A 236 -124.83 -1.57 -50.81
N SER A 237 -124.28 -2.78 -50.70
CA SER A 237 -124.83 -3.97 -51.36
C SER A 237 -126.25 -4.29 -50.90
N VAL A 238 -126.52 -4.25 -49.59
CA VAL A 238 -127.86 -4.49 -49.03
C VAL A 238 -128.84 -3.39 -49.49
N TYR A 239 -128.41 -2.13 -49.49
CA TYR A 239 -129.21 -1.01 -50.00
C TYR A 239 -129.54 -1.17 -51.48
N THR A 240 -128.57 -1.60 -52.30
CA THR A 240 -128.78 -1.87 -53.73
C THR A 240 -129.78 -3.01 -53.93
N GLY A 241 -129.70 -4.08 -53.11
CA GLY A 241 -130.66 -5.17 -53.10
C GLY A 241 -132.07 -4.71 -52.71
N PHE A 242 -132.20 -3.94 -51.63
CA PHE A 242 -133.48 -3.36 -51.23
C PHE A 242 -134.08 -2.48 -52.32
N LYS A 243 -133.27 -1.69 -53.03
CA LYS A 243 -133.74 -0.87 -54.16
C LYS A 243 -134.30 -1.72 -55.30
N GLN A 244 -133.64 -2.83 -55.65
CA GLN A 244 -134.13 -3.77 -56.66
C GLN A 244 -135.45 -4.43 -56.26
N ASP A 245 -135.59 -4.83 -54.99
CA ASP A 245 -136.82 -5.41 -54.48
C ASP A 245 -137.95 -4.37 -54.40
N MET A 246 -137.64 -3.12 -54.08
CA MET A 246 -138.61 -2.01 -54.14
C MET A 246 -139.12 -1.79 -55.59
N ASP A 247 -138.24 -1.83 -56.59
CA ASP A 247 -138.63 -1.74 -58.01
C ASP A 247 -139.49 -2.93 -58.46
N LYS A 248 -139.18 -4.15 -58.01
CA LYS A 248 -140.03 -5.34 -58.26
C LYS A 248 -141.40 -5.19 -57.60
N MET A 249 -141.44 -4.70 -56.37
CA MET A 249 -142.69 -4.46 -55.64
C MET A 249 -143.55 -3.42 -56.37
N SER A 250 -142.98 -2.30 -56.81
CA SER A 250 -143.69 -1.30 -57.62
C SER A 250 -144.21 -1.87 -58.95
N LYS A 251 -143.46 -2.76 -59.61
CA LYS A 251 -143.95 -3.43 -60.84
C LYS A 251 -145.12 -4.38 -60.55
N LYS A 252 -145.07 -5.14 -59.45
CA LYS A 252 -146.20 -5.97 -58.99
C LYS A 252 -147.43 -5.11 -58.66
N MET A 253 -147.24 -3.98 -57.98
CA MET A 253 -148.29 -3.04 -57.63
C MET A 253 -149.05 -2.54 -58.86
N ARG A 254 -148.33 -2.08 -59.90
CA ARG A 254 -148.94 -1.62 -61.17
C ARG A 254 -149.69 -2.73 -61.91
N LYS A 255 -149.26 -3.99 -61.78
CA LYS A 255 -149.93 -5.13 -62.40
C LYS A 255 -151.26 -5.41 -61.70
N LEU A 256 -151.27 -5.41 -60.37
CA LEU A 256 -152.48 -5.56 -59.56
C LEU A 256 -153.47 -4.40 -59.77
N GLU A 257 -152.99 -3.16 -59.93
CA GLU A 257 -153.86 -2.02 -60.28
C GLU A 257 -154.56 -2.21 -61.63
N LYS A 258 -153.84 -2.71 -62.65
CA LYS A 258 -154.45 -3.02 -63.97
C LYS A 258 -155.48 -4.14 -63.88
N GLU A 259 -155.20 -5.18 -63.10
CA GLU A 259 -156.14 -6.28 -62.86
C GLU A 259 -157.38 -5.81 -62.10
N CYS A 260 -157.22 -4.95 -61.08
CA CYS A 260 -158.32 -4.35 -60.32
C CYS A 260 -159.22 -3.45 -61.18
N GLN A 261 -158.62 -2.62 -62.05
CA GLN A 261 -159.38 -1.78 -62.97
C GLN A 261 -160.19 -2.62 -63.97
N SER A 262 -159.60 -3.71 -64.49
CA SER A 262 -160.28 -4.67 -65.36
C SER A 262 -161.49 -5.33 -64.66
N TRP A 263 -161.33 -5.75 -63.40
CA TRP A 263 -162.43 -6.29 -62.60
C TRP A 263 -163.55 -5.27 -62.38
N LYS A 264 -163.20 -4.00 -62.14
CA LYS A 264 -164.16 -2.91 -62.00
C LYS A 264 -164.97 -2.68 -63.29
N THR A 265 -164.31 -2.63 -64.45
CA THR A 265 -165.00 -2.48 -65.75
C THR A 265 -165.93 -3.66 -66.07
N ARG A 266 -165.56 -4.89 -65.70
CA ARG A 266 -166.44 -6.06 -65.85
C ARG A 266 -167.65 -6.01 -64.93
N PHE A 267 -167.48 -5.54 -63.70
CA PHE A 267 -168.58 -5.35 -62.75
C PHE A 267 -169.58 -4.30 -63.25
N ASP A 268 -169.10 -3.15 -63.71
CA ASP A 268 -169.95 -2.05 -64.19
C ASP A 268 -170.78 -2.45 -65.43
N ASN A 269 -170.21 -3.23 -66.36
CA ASN A 269 -170.94 -3.72 -67.53
C ASN A 269 -172.01 -4.77 -67.19
N CYS A 270 -171.77 -5.64 -66.20
CA CYS A 270 -172.76 -6.63 -65.77
C CYS A 270 -173.95 -5.95 -65.06
N ASN A 271 -173.67 -4.91 -64.25
CA ASN A 271 -174.68 -4.15 -63.55
C ASN A 271 -175.55 -3.32 -64.51
N LYS A 272 -174.98 -2.83 -65.63
CA LYS A 272 -175.72 -2.12 -66.67
C LYS A 272 -176.75 -3.01 -67.38
N ASN A 273 -176.35 -4.23 -67.74
CA ASN A 273 -177.24 -5.20 -68.41
C ASN A 273 -178.36 -5.71 -67.48
N LEU A 274 -178.13 -5.75 -66.16
CA LEU A 274 -179.15 -6.16 -65.19
C LEU A 274 -180.28 -5.13 -65.04
N VAL A 275 -179.96 -3.84 -65.12
CA VAL A 275 -180.94 -2.75 -64.98
C VAL A 275 -181.87 -2.66 -66.20
N GLU A 276 -181.39 -2.94 -67.42
CA GLU A 276 -182.22 -2.94 -68.64
C GLU A 276 -183.24 -4.09 -68.68
N THR A 277 -182.95 -5.23 -68.05
CA THR A 277 -183.89 -6.38 -68.01
C THR A 277 -185.01 -6.27 -66.96
N VAL A 278 -184.93 -5.32 -66.03
CA VAL A 278 -185.96 -5.10 -64.99
C VAL A 278 -187.01 -4.08 -65.41
N THR A 279 -186.73 -3.25 -66.43
CA THR A 279 -187.66 -2.22 -66.95
C THR A 279 -188.73 -2.73 -67.93
N ASP A 280 -188.68 -3.98 -68.40
CA ASP A 280 -189.55 -4.47 -69.50
C ASP A 280 -190.64 -5.53 -69.11
N VAL A 281 -190.89 -5.82 -67.81
CA VAL A 281 -191.89 -6.84 -67.39
C VAL A 281 -192.88 -6.37 -66.29
N SER A 282 -193.28 -5.10 -66.26
CA SER A 282 -194.42 -4.67 -65.41
C SER A 282 -195.41 -3.70 -66.07
N LEU A 283 -195.46 -3.69 -67.41
CA LEU A 283 -196.58 -3.17 -68.20
C LEU A 283 -197.16 -4.26 -69.11
N CYS A 284 -197.88 -5.20 -68.50
CA CYS A 284 -199.07 -5.89 -68.99
C CYS A 284 -199.71 -6.68 -67.85
#